data_AF-A0AAW9NC27-F1
#
_entry.id   AF-A0AAW9NC27-F1
#
_cell.length_a   1.000
_cell.length_b   1.000
_cell.length_c   1.000
_cell.angle_alpha   90.00
_cell.angle_beta   90.00
_cell.angle_gamma   90.00
#
_symmetry.space_group_name_H-M   'P 1'
#
loop_
_entity.id
_entity.type
_entity.pdbx_description
1 polymer ?
#
loop_
_entity_poly.entity_id
_entity_poly.type
_entity_poly.pdbx_seq_one_letter_code
_entity_poly.pdbx_strand_id
1 'polypeptide(L)'
;MRNEKSKKDGHHRGKDHAAHHRGPKTFRRGRAIAFLDMMNLKRSTIKEQLDQPEFQSIQQILVGELKAIDMLINEFIQLFEIQENEEAAEKGSEEKETSNEKGMEMNETN
;
A
#
# COMPACT_ATOMS: atom_id res chain seq x y z
N MET A 1 -39.51 8.96 52.44
CA MET A 1 -39.55 9.84 51.26
C MET A 1 -38.50 9.37 50.25
N ARG A 2 -38.92 9.09 49.01
CA ARG A 2 -38.20 9.11 47.70
C ARG A 2 -36.71 8.71 47.67
N ASN A 3 -36.31 7.58 47.07
CA ASN A 3 -36.27 7.17 45.65
C ASN A 3 -34.83 7.17 45.11
N GLU A 4 -34.37 5.95 44.81
CA GLU A 4 -33.57 5.48 43.66
C GLU A 4 -32.71 6.46 42.84
N LYS A 5 -31.45 6.05 42.63
CA LYS A 5 -30.68 6.00 41.36
C LYS A 5 -29.29 5.43 41.69
N SER A 6 -28.66 4.45 41.03
CA SER A 6 -28.98 3.63 39.86
C SER A 6 -27.78 2.67 39.68
N LYS A 7 -28.03 1.37 39.47
CA LYS A 7 -27.07 0.43 38.85
C LYS A 7 -26.83 0.83 37.38
N LYS A 8 -25.59 0.75 36.90
CA LYS A 8 -25.16 0.50 35.50
C LYS A 8 -23.63 0.39 35.50
N ASP A 9 -23.02 -0.79 35.34
CA ASP A 9 -22.82 -1.52 34.08
C ASP A 9 -22.30 -0.65 32.93
N GLY A 10 -21.10 -1.01 32.44
CA GLY A 10 -20.44 -0.46 31.25
C GLY A 10 -18.94 -0.80 31.25
N HIS A 11 -18.53 -2.04 30.98
CA HIS A 11 -18.16 -2.49 29.64
C HIS A 11 -17.39 -1.47 28.80
N HIS A 12 -16.07 -1.66 28.66
CA HIS A 12 -15.31 -1.70 27.39
C HIS A 12 -14.04 -2.52 27.67
N ARG A 13 -13.90 -3.80 27.29
CA ARG A 13 -13.70 -4.34 25.93
C ARG A 13 -12.70 -3.52 25.11
N GLY A 14 -11.67 -4.18 24.61
CA GLY A 14 -10.89 -3.69 23.47
C GLY A 14 -9.40 -3.71 23.76
N LYS A 15 -8.66 -4.80 23.56
CA LYS A 15 -8.32 -5.37 22.24
C LYS A 15 -7.29 -4.49 21.51
N ASP A 16 -6.08 -5.03 21.42
CA ASP A 16 -5.22 -4.99 20.23
C ASP A 16 -5.24 -3.70 19.43
N HIS A 17 -4.61 -2.64 19.92
CA HIS A 17 -4.11 -1.62 19.01
C HIS A 17 -2.68 -1.27 19.41
N ALA A 18 -1.77 -2.18 19.04
CA ALA A 18 -0.52 -1.78 18.42
C ALA A 18 -0.91 -0.89 17.23
N ALA A 19 -1.20 0.38 17.51
CA ALA A 19 -1.39 1.40 16.52
C ALA A 19 -0.03 1.57 15.89
N HIS A 20 0.24 0.74 14.87
CA HIS A 20 1.28 0.97 13.89
C HIS A 20 1.26 2.46 13.62
N HIS A 21 2.36 3.13 13.99
CA HIS A 21 2.53 4.56 13.88
C HIS A 21 2.42 4.95 12.40
N ARG A 22 1.17 5.07 11.92
CA ARG A 22 0.81 5.64 10.63
C ARG A 22 1.06 7.13 10.77
N GLY A 23 2.33 7.51 10.59
CA GLY A 23 2.69 8.90 10.43
C GLY A 23 1.88 9.52 9.28
N PRO A 24 1.75 10.85 9.24
CA PRO A 24 1.04 11.53 8.16
C PRO A 24 1.53 11.04 6.80
N LYS A 25 0.61 10.75 5.86
CA LYS A 25 0.94 10.43 4.46
C LYS A 25 1.61 11.65 3.83
N THR A 26 2.93 11.70 3.89
CA THR A 26 3.71 12.78 3.27
C THR A 26 3.98 12.44 1.81
N PHE A 27 4.11 13.48 0.98
CA PHE A 27 4.53 13.32 -0.42
C PHE A 27 5.81 12.48 -0.56
N ARG A 28 6.76 12.65 0.37
CA ARG A 28 8.01 11.88 0.39
C ARG A 28 7.73 10.38 0.56
N ARG A 29 6.83 10.00 1.47
CA ARG A 29 6.45 8.60 1.69
C ARG A 29 5.80 8.01 0.44
N GLY A 30 4.82 8.69 -0.16
CA GLY A 30 4.16 8.21 -1.37
C GLY A 30 5.13 8.02 -2.55
N ARG A 31 6.11 8.92 -2.70
CA ARG A 31 7.17 8.76 -3.71
C ARG A 31 8.11 7.59 -3.42
N ALA A 32 8.38 7.31 -2.14
CA ALA A 32 9.19 6.16 -1.77
C ALA A 32 8.48 4.84 -2.09
N ILE A 33 7.18 4.74 -1.80
CA ILE A 33 6.37 3.55 -2.13
C ILE A 33 6.29 3.34 -3.64
N ALA A 34 5.97 4.38 -4.42
CA ALA A 34 5.93 4.27 -5.88
C ALA A 34 7.29 3.86 -6.49
N PHE A 35 8.40 4.30 -5.91
CA PHE A 35 9.74 3.86 -6.32
C PHE A 35 9.97 2.39 -6.00
N LEU A 36 9.58 1.94 -4.80
CA LEU A 36 9.68 0.54 -4.39
C LEU A 36 8.84 -0.38 -5.29
N ASP A 37 7.63 0.03 -5.65
CA ASP A 37 6.77 -0.69 -6.60
C ASP A 37 7.46 -0.85 -7.96
N MET A 38 8.08 0.23 -8.46
CA MET A 38 8.84 0.18 -9.71
C MET A 38 10.03 -0.79 -9.61
N MET A 39 10.74 -0.83 -8.49
CA MET A 39 11.84 -1.78 -8.29
C MET A 39 11.35 -3.23 -8.24
N ASN A 40 10.24 -3.48 -7.53
CA ASN A 40 9.61 -4.79 -7.46
C ASN A 40 9.12 -5.28 -8.82
N LEU A 41 8.59 -4.39 -9.66
CA LEU A 41 8.22 -4.70 -11.03
C LEU A 41 9.45 -5.15 -11.84
N LYS A 42 10.53 -4.35 -11.84
CA LYS A 42 11.78 -4.70 -12.53
C LYS A 42 12.34 -6.04 -12.06
N ARG A 43 12.33 -6.26 -10.75
CA ARG A 43 12.74 -7.53 -10.13
C ARG A 43 11.95 -8.71 -10.67
N SER A 44 10.61 -8.60 -10.76
CA SER A 44 9.76 -9.66 -11.31
C SER A 44 10.09 -9.93 -12.78
N THR A 45 10.23 -8.87 -13.58
CA THR A 45 10.58 -8.99 -15.00
C THR A 45 11.91 -9.72 -15.21
N ILE A 46 12.95 -9.39 -14.45
CA ILE A 46 14.26 -10.06 -14.58
C ILE A 46 14.16 -11.53 -14.14
N LYS A 47 13.37 -11.85 -13.11
CA LYS A 47 13.13 -13.24 -12.72
C LYS A 47 12.46 -14.03 -13.83
N GLU A 48 11.42 -13.48 -14.45
CA GLU A 48 10.76 -14.12 -15.58
C GLU A 48 11.73 -14.33 -16.76
N GLN A 49 12.62 -13.38 -17.02
CA GLN A 49 13.66 -13.50 -18.04
C GLN A 49 14.68 -14.61 -17.74
N LEU A 50 15.03 -14.84 -16.48
CA LEU A 50 15.97 -15.91 -16.11
C LEU A 50 15.46 -17.32 -16.47
N ASP A 51 14.14 -17.48 -16.58
CA ASP A 51 13.50 -18.75 -16.93
C ASP A 51 13.32 -18.92 -18.45
N GLN A 52 13.59 -17.89 -19.26
CA GLN A 52 13.43 -17.97 -20.72
C GLN A 52 14.72 -18.39 -21.44
N PRO A 53 14.65 -19.36 -22.37
CA PRO A 53 15.82 -19.87 -23.08
C PRO A 53 16.51 -18.81 -23.96
N GLU A 54 15.78 -17.79 -24.42
CA GLU A 54 16.31 -16.70 -25.25
C GLU A 54 17.38 -15.88 -24.52
N PHE A 55 17.38 -15.86 -23.18
CA PHE A 55 18.33 -15.10 -22.37
C PHE A 55 19.50 -15.93 -21.83
N GLN A 56 19.62 -17.21 -22.21
CA GLN A 56 20.67 -18.10 -21.71
C GLN A 56 22.10 -17.55 -21.92
N SER A 57 22.32 -16.84 -23.04
CA SER A 57 23.62 -16.24 -23.37
C SER A 57 24.02 -15.07 -22.45
N ILE A 58 23.05 -14.43 -21.80
CA ILE A 58 23.25 -13.27 -20.92
C ILE A 58 22.86 -13.56 -19.45
N GLN A 59 22.64 -14.83 -19.09
CA GLN A 59 22.10 -15.23 -17.79
C GLN A 59 22.92 -14.67 -16.61
N GLN A 60 24.25 -14.65 -16.71
CA GLN A 60 25.12 -14.08 -15.66
C GLN A 60 24.90 -12.57 -15.44
N ILE A 61 24.60 -11.83 -16.51
CA ILE A 61 24.29 -10.41 -16.44
C ILE A 61 22.96 -10.21 -15.70
N LEU A 62 21.93 -10.99 -16.08
CA LEU A 62 20.61 -10.93 -15.44
C LEU A 62 20.66 -11.32 -13.95
N VAL A 63 21.45 -12.33 -13.58
CA VAL A 63 21.68 -12.68 -12.17
C VAL A 63 22.36 -11.54 -11.42
N GLY A 64 23.34 -10.88 -12.04
CA GLY A 64 24.01 -9.71 -11.46
C GLY A 64 23.06 -8.54 -11.25
N GLU A 65 22.24 -8.23 -12.25
CA GLU A 65 21.24 -7.16 -12.19
C GLU A 65 20.16 -7.45 -11.14
N LEU A 66 19.65 -8.69 -11.07
CA LEU A 66 18.68 -9.11 -10.05
C LEU A 66 19.23 -8.90 -8.64
N LYS A 67 20.49 -9.29 -8.40
CA LYS A 67 21.16 -9.07 -7.10
C LYS A 67 21.30 -7.59 -6.78
N ALA A 68 21.65 -6.76 -7.77
CA ALA A 68 21.77 -5.32 -7.57
C ALA A 68 20.43 -4.69 -7.20
N ILE A 69 19.34 -5.09 -7.86
CA ILE A 69 17.99 -4.63 -7.53
C ILE A 69 17.56 -5.10 -6.14
N ASP A 70 17.81 -6.37 -5.79
CA ASP A 70 17.52 -6.89 -4.45
C ASP A 70 18.26 -6.10 -3.36
N MET A 71 19.54 -5.78 -3.57
CA MET A 71 20.31 -4.95 -2.64
C MET A 71 19.72 -3.55 -2.51
N LEU A 72 19.42 -2.90 -3.63
CA LEU A 72 18.86 -1.55 -3.64
C LEU A 72 17.49 -1.49 -2.95
N ILE A 73 16.62 -2.47 -3.18
CA ILE A 73 15.32 -2.58 -2.49
C ILE A 73 15.52 -2.63 -0.98
N ASN A 74 16.41 -3.49 -0.50
CA ASN A 74 16.66 -3.66 0.93
C ASN A 74 17.23 -2.37 1.56
N GLU A 75 18.21 -1.75 0.91
CA GLU A 75 18.79 -0.47 1.35
C GLU A 75 17.73 0.64 1.37
N PHE A 76 16.87 0.69 0.37
CA PHE A 76 15.82 1.70 0.25
C PHE A 76 14.74 1.54 1.33
N ILE A 77 14.29 0.32 1.59
CA ILE A 77 13.33 0.04 2.68
C ILE A 77 13.89 0.47 4.02
N GLN A 78 15.16 0.18 4.30
CA GLN A 78 15.83 0.61 5.53
C GLN A 78 15.94 2.13 5.61
N LEU A 79 16.33 2.79 4.51
CA LEU A 79 16.50 4.24 4.45
C LEU A 79 15.20 5.01 4.72
N PHE A 80 14.07 4.47 4.28
CA PHE A 80 12.75 5.12 4.38
C PHE A 80 11.85 4.52 5.47
N GLU A 81 12.33 3.53 6.23
CA GLU A 81 11.59 2.82 7.28
C GLU A 81 10.21 2.33 6.80
N ILE A 82 10.17 1.77 5.59
CA ILE A 82 8.92 1.29 4.99
C ILE A 82 8.52 -0.04 5.65
N GLN A 83 7.34 -0.10 6.26
CA GLN A 83 6.83 -1.35 6.85
C GLN A 83 6.18 -2.21 5.77
N GLU A 84 6.54 -3.49 5.66
CA GLU A 84 5.98 -4.45 4.67
C GLU A 84 4.44 -4.52 4.69
N ASN A 85 3.80 -4.28 5.85
CA ASN A 85 2.33 -4.31 5.98
C ASN A 85 1.61 -3.12 5.31
N GLU A 86 2.33 -2.10 4.85
CA GLU A 86 1.74 -0.93 4.20
C GLU A 86 1.49 -1.14 2.70
N GLU A 87 2.29 -1.97 2.02
CA GLU A 87 2.08 -2.33 0.61
C GLU A 87 0.70 -2.96 0.38
N ALA A 88 0.22 -3.73 1.36
CA ALA A 88 -1.11 -4.34 1.33
C ALA A 88 -2.25 -3.34 1.57
N ALA A 89 -1.99 -2.23 2.27
CA ALA A 89 -3.00 -1.24 2.62
C ALA A 89 -3.22 -0.18 1.53
N GLU A 90 -2.21 0.15 0.73
CA GLU A 90 -2.36 1.13 -0.36
C GLU A 90 -3.08 0.55 -1.59
N LYS A 91 -2.82 -0.73 -1.93
CA LYS A 91 -3.52 -1.45 -3.01
C LYS A 91 -5.04 -1.59 -2.80
N GLY A 92 -5.53 -1.42 -1.58
CA GLY A 92 -6.95 -1.48 -1.24
C GLY A 92 -7.68 -0.12 -1.24
N SER A 93 -6.98 0.99 -1.51
CA SER A 93 -7.53 2.35 -1.33
C SER A 93 -7.84 3.12 -2.63
N GLU A 94 -7.60 2.52 -3.80
CA GLU A 94 -7.84 3.16 -5.12
C GLU A 94 -9.23 2.90 -5.72
N GLU A 95 -10.11 2.08 -5.10
CA GLU A 95 -11.47 1.80 -5.62
C GLU A 95 -12.58 2.74 -5.11
N LYS A 96 -12.27 4.01 -4.79
CA LYS A 96 -13.32 5.01 -4.53
C LYS A 96 -13.09 6.30 -5.31
N GLU A 97 -13.13 6.18 -6.64
CA GLU A 97 -13.50 7.28 -7.51
C GLU A 97 -14.96 7.18 -7.96
N THR A 98 -15.68 8.28 -7.73
CA THR A 98 -16.72 8.85 -8.60
C THR A 98 -17.99 8.04 -8.90
N SER A 99 -19.08 8.37 -8.19
CA SER A 99 -20.42 8.46 -8.79
C SER A 99 -21.38 9.22 -7.87
N ASN A 100 -21.33 10.55 -7.93
CA ASN A 100 -22.50 11.35 -7.56
C ASN A 100 -22.54 12.67 -8.34
N GLU A 101 -22.47 12.57 -9.67
CA GLU A 101 -23.07 13.59 -10.53
C GLU A 101 -24.48 13.12 -10.88
N LYS A 102 -25.46 13.59 -10.10
CA LYS A 102 -26.86 13.41 -10.41
C LYS A 102 -27.20 14.40 -11.52
N GLY A 103 -27.49 13.86 -12.70
CA GLY A 103 -27.71 14.59 -13.95
C GLY A 103 -28.72 15.73 -13.85
N MET A 104 -28.42 16.77 -14.61
CA MET A 104 -29.31 17.84 -15.05
C MET A 104 -30.59 17.25 -15.67
N GLU A 105 -31.75 17.60 -15.11
CA GLU A 105 -33.03 17.45 -15.78
C GLU A 105 -33.48 18.85 -16.23
N MET A 106 -33.33 19.13 -17.52
CA MET A 106 -33.87 20.33 -18.15
C MET A 106 -35.36 20.10 -18.41
N ASN A 107 -36.22 20.85 -17.73
CA ASN A 107 -37.65 20.91 -18.02
C ASN A 107 -37.95 22.15 -18.87
N GLU A 108 -38.07 21.95 -20.18
CA GLU A 108 -38.66 22.92 -21.09
C GLU A 108 -40.19 22.94 -20.88
N THR A 109 -40.74 24.08 -20.46
CA THR A 109 -42.18 24.36 -20.54
C THR A 109 -42.44 25.31 -21.71
N ASN A 110 -43.27 24.85 -22.65
CA ASN A 110 -43.96 25.65 -23.67
C ASN A 110 -45.34 26.07 -23.14
#